data_AF-A0A1M7ZT68-F1
#
_entry.id   AF-A0A1M7ZT68-F1
#
_cell.length_a   1.000
_cell.length_b   1.000
_cell.length_c   1.000
_cell.angle_alpha   90.00
_cell.angle_beta   90.00
_cell.angle_gamma   90.00
#
_symmetry.space_group_name_H-M   'P 1'
#
loop_
_entity.id
_entity.type
_entity.pdbx_description
1 polymer ?
#
loop_
_entity_poly.entity_id
_entity_poly.type
_entity_poly.pdbx_seq_one_letter_code
_entity_poly.pdbx_strand_id
1 'polypeptide(L)'
;MKKAVLLIILIQLSSCKTYTKFNMNELNQYDTIYHLDLSNRNLKTQPDLSKFTIIDLNISKNRIATFEENKLPKGIKKLNFSHNRISKKVVFNEIRNLESVNFSDNKIESFYYTNGIIKNLNLSNNKLVSIEMPLYNDKRADTLNVANNPKLETTEINTIGFPRFYKTLINYSLSTKN
;
A
#
# COMPACT_ATOMS: atom_id res chain seq x y z
N MET A 1 -4.24 29.33 9.98
CA MET A 1 -4.89 29.23 8.64
C MET A 1 -4.47 27.93 7.98
N LYS A 2 -5.35 26.93 7.95
CA LYS A 2 -5.09 25.64 7.26
C LYS A 2 -5.15 25.92 5.76
N LYS A 3 -4.00 26.07 5.09
CA LYS A 3 -3.96 26.09 3.63
C LYS A 3 -4.29 24.68 3.16
N ALA A 4 -5.54 24.47 2.76
CA ALA A 4 -5.94 23.31 1.99
C ALA A 4 -5.31 23.45 0.60
N VAL A 5 -4.04 23.09 0.47
CA VAL A 5 -3.43 22.94 -0.85
C VAL A 5 -3.95 21.62 -1.40
N LEU A 6 -5.06 21.68 -2.13
CA LEU A 6 -5.42 20.68 -3.10
C LEU A 6 -4.40 20.80 -4.24
N LEU A 7 -3.20 20.22 -4.06
CA LEU A 7 -2.20 20.21 -5.11
C LEU A 7 -2.62 19.18 -6.16
N ILE A 8 -3.60 19.56 -6.98
CA ILE A 8 -3.75 18.98 -8.32
C ILE A 8 -2.47 19.37 -9.04
N ILE A 9 -1.46 18.49 -9.02
CA ILE A 9 -0.35 18.61 -9.96
C ILE A 9 -1.01 18.45 -11.33
N LEU A 10 -1.21 19.58 -12.00
CA LEU A 10 -1.70 19.72 -13.37
C LEU A 10 -1.02 18.69 -14.27
N ILE A 11 -1.66 17.54 -14.48
CA ILE A 11 -1.61 16.81 -15.73
C ILE A 11 -3.04 16.48 -16.12
N GLN A 12 -3.81 17.52 -16.39
CA GLN A 12 -4.72 17.45 -17.51
C GLN A 12 -4.45 18.68 -18.36
N LEU A 13 -3.71 18.47 -19.44
CA LEU A 13 -4.07 18.90 -20.80
C LEU A 13 -3.00 18.40 -21.77
N SER A 14 -3.45 18.13 -22.99
CA SER A 14 -2.70 17.75 -24.19
C SER A 14 -2.16 16.31 -24.27
N SER A 15 -2.79 15.56 -25.18
CA SER A 15 -2.07 14.64 -26.05
C SER A 15 -0.70 15.23 -26.44
N CYS A 16 0.32 14.37 -26.46
CA CYS A 16 1.68 14.63 -26.94
C CYS A 16 2.72 14.94 -25.84
N LYS A 17 3.55 13.93 -25.57
CA LYS A 17 4.98 13.98 -25.21
C LYS A 17 5.48 15.23 -24.47
N THR A 18 5.74 15.09 -23.17
CA THR A 18 7.09 15.07 -22.54
C THR A 18 6.93 14.93 -21.02
N TYR A 19 7.73 14.04 -20.43
CA TYR A 19 7.72 13.79 -18.99
C TYR A 19 8.33 14.98 -18.25
N THR A 20 7.52 15.82 -17.61
CA THR A 20 8.02 16.66 -16.53
C THR A 20 8.30 15.73 -15.35
N LYS A 21 9.59 15.53 -15.09
CA LYS A 21 10.11 14.84 -13.91
C LYS A 21 9.44 15.48 -12.69
N PHE A 22 8.73 14.68 -11.89
CA PHE A 22 8.12 15.14 -10.64
C PHE A 22 9.18 15.85 -9.78
N ASN A 23 8.93 17.12 -9.44
CA ASN A 23 9.86 17.96 -8.69
C ASN A 23 9.39 18.13 -7.26
N MET A 24 10.15 17.55 -6.33
CA MET A 24 9.87 17.60 -4.88
C MET A 24 9.99 19.01 -4.29
N ASN A 25 10.69 19.93 -4.95
CA ASN A 25 10.96 21.27 -4.45
C ASN A 25 9.72 22.19 -4.44
N GLU A 26 8.61 21.75 -5.03
CA GLU A 26 7.33 22.46 -5.07
C GLU A 26 6.44 22.14 -3.85
N LEU A 27 6.85 21.20 -3.00
CA LEU A 27 6.11 20.80 -1.80
C LEU A 27 6.61 21.55 -0.57
N ASN A 28 5.69 22.12 0.21
CA ASN A 28 5.99 22.70 1.51
C ASN A 28 5.90 21.64 2.63
N GLN A 29 7.00 21.42 3.35
CA GLN A 29 7.09 20.42 4.43
C GLN A 29 6.24 20.74 5.67
N TYR A 30 5.82 22.00 5.85
CA TYR A 30 5.03 22.42 7.01
C TYR A 30 3.53 22.27 6.80
N ASP A 31 3.09 22.10 5.55
CA ASP A 31 1.68 21.93 5.22
C ASP A 31 1.27 20.46 5.26
N THR A 32 0.00 20.21 5.59
CA THR A 32 -0.62 18.88 5.45
C THR A 32 -1.16 18.73 4.04
N ILE A 33 -0.62 17.76 3.29
CA ILE A 33 -1.11 17.41 1.96
C ILE A 33 -2.19 16.34 2.13
N TYR A 34 -3.44 16.66 1.82
CA TYR A 34 -4.53 15.70 2.01
C TYR A 34 -4.49 14.57 0.99
N HIS A 35 -4.09 14.87 -0.25
CA HIS A 35 -3.97 13.88 -1.32
C HIS A 35 -2.79 14.25 -2.22
N LEU A 36 -1.93 13.28 -2.51
CA LEU A 36 -0.83 13.40 -3.46
C LEU A 36 -0.90 12.26 -4.49
N ASP A 37 -1.03 12.63 -5.77
CA ASP A 37 -1.03 11.67 -6.89
C ASP A 37 0.30 11.69 -7.67
N LEU A 38 1.07 10.62 -7.49
CA LEU A 38 2.30 10.28 -8.19
C LEU A 38 2.13 9.08 -9.12
N SER A 39 0.89 8.72 -9.46
CA SER A 39 0.62 7.57 -10.32
C SER A 39 1.05 7.80 -11.77
N ASN A 40 1.43 6.73 -12.45
CA ASN A 40 1.80 6.74 -13.87
C ASN A 40 2.90 7.75 -14.24
N ARG A 41 3.94 7.86 -13.39
CA ARG A 41 5.08 8.79 -13.61
C ARG A 41 6.37 8.08 -14.01
N ASN A 42 6.32 6.79 -14.34
CA ASN A 42 7.49 5.95 -14.63
C ASN A 42 8.56 5.95 -13.52
N LEU A 43 8.16 6.14 -12.25
CA LEU A 43 9.07 6.10 -11.12
C LEU A 43 9.70 4.71 -11.01
N LYS A 44 11.04 4.64 -11.00
CA LYS A 44 11.79 3.39 -10.81
C LYS A 44 12.09 3.12 -9.34
N THR A 45 12.10 4.17 -8.53
CA THR A 45 12.39 4.14 -7.10
C THR A 45 11.28 4.83 -6.34
N GLN A 46 11.04 4.39 -5.10
CA GLN A 46 10.14 5.09 -4.19
C GLN A 46 10.77 6.44 -3.80
N PRO A 47 10.07 7.58 -4.01
CA PRO A 47 10.53 8.89 -3.55
C PRO A 47 10.54 8.93 -2.02
N ASP A 48 11.50 9.67 -1.47
CA ASP A 48 11.52 9.94 -0.04
C ASP A 48 10.54 11.07 0.29
N LEU A 49 9.42 10.70 0.92
CA LEU A 49 8.37 11.61 1.36
C LEU A 49 8.34 11.76 2.88
N SER A 50 9.35 11.24 3.60
CA SER A 50 9.40 11.17 5.07
C SER A 50 9.28 12.52 5.77
N LYS A 51 9.69 13.60 5.11
CA LYS A 51 9.62 14.98 5.63
C LYS A 51 8.24 15.59 5.55
N PHE A 52 7.33 15.05 4.74
CA PHE A 52 6.01 15.63 4.49
C PHE A 52 4.94 14.96 5.34
N THR A 53 3.88 15.71 5.63
CA THR A 53 2.65 15.15 6.20
C THR A 53 1.65 14.95 5.07
N ILE A 54 1.36 13.68 4.74
CA ILE A 54 0.48 13.32 3.63
C ILE A 54 -0.55 12.30 4.13
N ILE A 55 -1.82 12.54 3.89
CA ILE A 55 -2.91 11.69 4.39
C ILE A 55 -3.27 10.57 3.40
N ASP A 56 -3.28 10.88 2.10
CA ASP A 56 -3.58 9.95 1.01
C ASP A 56 -2.52 10.04 -0.08
N LEU A 57 -1.85 8.92 -0.36
CA LEU A 57 -0.78 8.83 -1.34
C LEU A 57 -1.11 7.78 -2.40
N ASN A 58 -1.22 8.23 -3.64
CA ASN A 58 -1.30 7.37 -4.81
C ASN A 58 0.04 7.35 -5.55
N ILE A 59 0.73 6.22 -5.57
CA ILE A 59 1.99 6.00 -6.32
C ILE A 59 1.88 4.79 -7.25
N SER A 60 0.64 4.45 -7.63
CA SER A 60 0.33 3.31 -8.48
C SER A 60 0.84 3.47 -9.92
N LYS A 61 0.85 2.37 -10.69
CA LYS A 61 1.21 2.38 -12.13
C LYS A 61 2.61 2.94 -12.39
N ASN A 62 3.56 2.62 -11.52
CA ASN A 62 4.97 2.97 -11.68
C ASN A 62 5.81 1.70 -11.91
N ARG A 63 7.13 1.80 -11.76
CA ARG A 63 8.08 0.70 -11.95
C ARG A 63 8.91 0.46 -10.68
N ILE A 64 8.37 0.80 -9.52
CA ILE A 64 9.04 0.69 -8.22
C ILE A 64 9.22 -0.79 -7.89
N ALA A 65 10.45 -1.20 -7.60
CA ALA A 65 10.79 -2.60 -7.32
C ALA A 65 10.93 -2.92 -5.83
N THR A 66 11.07 -1.91 -4.98
CA THR A 66 11.30 -2.06 -3.54
C THR A 66 10.38 -1.12 -2.77
N PHE A 67 9.80 -1.63 -1.68
CA PHE A 67 9.07 -0.82 -0.72
C PHE A 67 9.98 -0.47 0.45
N GLU A 68 9.96 0.79 0.87
CA GLU A 68 10.78 1.34 1.94
C GLU A 68 9.88 2.15 2.89
N GLU A 69 9.55 1.59 4.05
CA GLU A 69 8.64 2.25 4.99
C GLU A 69 9.16 3.60 5.49
N ASN A 70 10.46 3.73 5.71
CA ASN A 70 11.11 4.96 6.18
C ASN A 70 10.96 6.14 5.21
N LYS A 71 10.64 5.87 3.93
CA LYS A 71 10.36 6.89 2.91
C LYS A 71 8.89 7.30 2.84
N LEU A 72 8.01 6.66 3.63
CA LEU A 72 6.60 7.05 3.68
C LEU A 72 6.41 8.38 4.42
N PRO A 73 5.42 9.18 4.01
CA PRO A 73 5.09 10.41 4.70
C PRO A 73 4.51 10.18 6.10
N LYS A 74 4.56 11.24 6.90
CA LYS A 74 3.91 11.30 8.22
C LYS A 74 2.40 11.38 8.03
N GLY A 75 1.64 10.75 8.93
CA GLY A 75 0.17 10.86 8.98
C GLY A 75 -0.61 10.08 7.92
N ILE A 76 0.06 9.20 7.15
CA ILE A 76 -0.57 8.42 6.08
C ILE A 76 -1.71 7.54 6.61
N LYS A 77 -2.86 7.61 5.92
CA LYS A 77 -4.05 6.79 6.17
C LYS A 77 -4.42 5.93 4.97
N LYS A 78 -4.21 6.46 3.77
CA LYS A 78 -4.53 5.79 2.50
C LYS A 78 -3.28 5.68 1.65
N LEU A 79 -2.98 4.48 1.17
CA LEU A 79 -1.76 4.20 0.42
C LEU A 79 -2.05 3.31 -0.78
N ASN A 80 -1.68 3.75 -1.98
CA ASN A 80 -1.86 2.96 -3.19
C ASN A 80 -0.53 2.78 -3.94
N PHE A 81 0.06 1.59 -3.83
CA PHE A 81 1.23 1.12 -4.56
C PHE A 81 0.89 0.11 -5.68
N SER A 82 -0.39 -0.03 -6.05
CA SER A 82 -0.81 -1.01 -7.05
C SER A 82 -0.13 -0.83 -8.40
N HIS A 83 -0.04 -1.89 -9.20
CA HIS A 83 0.59 -1.86 -10.53
C HIS A 83 2.04 -1.33 -10.48
N ASN A 84 2.85 -1.88 -9.59
CA ASN A 84 4.29 -1.63 -9.52
C ASN A 84 5.04 -2.95 -9.79
N ARG A 85 6.31 -3.03 -9.38
CA ARG A 85 7.15 -4.21 -9.53
C ARG A 85 7.72 -4.66 -8.18
N ILE A 86 7.08 -4.29 -7.07
CA ILE A 86 7.54 -4.58 -5.71
C ILE A 86 7.66 -6.09 -5.55
N SER A 87 8.82 -6.56 -5.14
CA SER A 87 9.10 -7.99 -4.95
C SER A 87 9.65 -8.29 -3.57
N LYS A 88 9.78 -9.59 -3.26
CA LYS A 88 10.25 -10.11 -1.97
C LYS A 88 9.30 -9.79 -0.82
N LYS A 89 9.43 -8.63 -0.18
CA LYS A 89 8.70 -8.33 1.06
C LYS A 89 8.19 -6.90 1.14
N VAL A 90 7.03 -6.74 1.77
CA VAL A 90 6.52 -5.46 2.30
C VAL A 90 6.48 -5.58 3.81
N VAL A 91 7.14 -4.67 4.51
CA VAL A 91 7.26 -4.69 5.97
C VAL A 91 6.85 -3.33 6.52
N PHE A 92 5.91 -3.32 7.45
CA PHE A 92 5.60 -2.18 8.30
C PHE A 92 6.06 -2.48 9.73
N ASN A 93 7.05 -1.73 10.20
CA ASN A 93 7.56 -1.79 11.56
C ASN A 93 6.87 -0.75 12.46
N GLU A 94 6.51 0.40 11.90
CA GLU A 94 5.89 1.50 12.64
C GLU A 94 4.37 1.33 12.76
N ILE A 95 3.82 1.62 13.94
CA ILE A 95 2.37 1.64 14.13
C ILE A 95 1.79 2.85 13.41
N ARG A 96 0.81 2.61 12.52
CA ARG A 96 0.20 3.61 11.65
C ARG A 96 -1.31 3.41 11.67
N ASN A 97 -2.06 4.49 11.55
CA ASN A 97 -3.52 4.45 11.47
C ASN A 97 -3.97 4.27 10.01
N LEU A 98 -3.70 3.10 9.44
CA LEU A 98 -3.98 2.78 8.03
C LEU A 98 -5.44 2.36 7.84
N GLU A 99 -6.15 3.10 6.99
CA GLU A 99 -7.56 2.86 6.68
C GLU A 99 -7.73 2.07 5.37
N SER A 100 -6.90 2.37 4.35
CA SER A 100 -6.97 1.72 3.04
C SER A 100 -5.58 1.57 2.44
N VAL A 101 -5.16 0.35 2.16
CA VAL A 101 -3.86 0.05 1.58
C VAL A 101 -4.04 -0.87 0.39
N ASN A 102 -3.47 -0.49 -0.74
CA ASN A 102 -3.50 -1.28 -1.96
C ASN A 102 -2.09 -1.54 -2.50
N PHE A 103 -1.69 -2.81 -2.49
CA PHE A 103 -0.46 -3.32 -3.11
C PHE A 103 -0.77 -4.34 -4.23
N SER A 104 -1.98 -4.33 -4.78
CA SER A 104 -2.36 -5.27 -5.84
C SER A 104 -1.45 -5.15 -7.07
N ASP A 105 -1.37 -6.21 -7.87
CA ASP A 105 -0.66 -6.19 -9.14
C ASP A 105 0.83 -5.82 -8.97
N ASN A 106 1.48 -6.54 -8.06
CA ASN A 106 2.91 -6.48 -7.79
C ASN A 106 3.50 -7.90 -7.88
N LYS A 107 4.67 -8.13 -7.28
CA LYS A 107 5.36 -9.43 -7.22
C LYS A 107 5.75 -9.78 -5.78
N ILE A 108 4.96 -9.32 -4.80
CA ILE A 108 5.25 -9.47 -3.37
C ILE A 108 5.14 -10.94 -2.99
N GLU A 109 6.11 -11.46 -2.25
CA GLU A 109 6.15 -12.85 -1.77
C GLU A 109 5.76 -12.94 -0.29
N SER A 110 6.04 -11.88 0.48
CA SER A 110 5.66 -11.82 1.89
C SER A 110 5.16 -10.44 2.30
N PHE A 111 4.13 -10.40 3.15
CA PHE A 111 3.63 -9.17 3.75
C PHE A 111 3.66 -9.27 5.28
N TYR A 112 4.27 -8.28 5.92
CA TYR A 112 4.45 -8.24 7.37
C TYR A 112 3.94 -6.92 7.93
N TYR A 113 2.98 -6.99 8.85
CA TYR A 113 2.62 -5.84 9.68
C TYR A 113 2.15 -6.32 11.05
N THR A 114 3.10 -6.72 11.91
CA THR A 114 2.81 -7.44 13.16
C THR A 114 2.35 -6.55 14.32
N ASN A 115 2.50 -5.23 14.22
CA ASN A 115 2.21 -4.29 15.30
C ASN A 115 1.01 -3.36 15.01
N GLY A 116 0.29 -3.54 13.90
CA GLY A 116 -0.83 -2.69 13.53
C GLY A 116 -1.89 -3.36 12.68
N ILE A 117 -2.99 -2.64 12.42
CA ILE A 117 -4.14 -3.16 11.66
C ILE A 117 -4.40 -2.22 10.48
N ILE A 118 -4.73 -2.80 9.34
CA ILE A 118 -5.21 -2.09 8.17
C ILE A 118 -6.70 -2.44 8.01
N LYS A 119 -7.58 -1.43 7.97
CA LYS A 119 -9.04 -1.69 7.86
C LYS A 119 -9.38 -2.37 6.53
N ASN A 120 -8.85 -1.86 5.43
CA ASN A 120 -9.06 -2.40 4.08
C ASN A 120 -7.71 -2.62 3.40
N LEU A 121 -7.35 -3.89 3.19
CA LEU A 121 -6.08 -4.28 2.61
C LEU A 121 -6.29 -5.10 1.35
N ASN A 122 -5.72 -4.62 0.24
CA ASN A 122 -5.67 -5.35 -1.01
C ASN A 122 -4.24 -5.77 -1.36
N LEU A 123 -4.02 -7.08 -1.40
CA LEU A 123 -2.79 -7.76 -1.80
C LEU A 123 -3.02 -8.69 -3.00
N SER A 124 -4.13 -8.54 -3.73
CA SER A 124 -4.47 -9.42 -4.85
C SER A 124 -3.43 -9.36 -5.98
N ASN A 125 -3.36 -10.40 -6.81
CA ASN A 125 -2.45 -10.45 -7.96
C ASN A 125 -0.98 -10.22 -7.54
N ASN A 126 -0.51 -11.01 -6.57
CA ASN A 126 0.88 -11.01 -6.11
C ASN A 126 1.45 -12.44 -6.20
N LYS A 127 2.58 -12.68 -5.54
CA LYS A 127 3.22 -14.00 -5.44
C LYS A 127 3.30 -14.45 -3.99
N LEU A 128 2.32 -14.05 -3.16
CA LEU A 128 2.40 -14.25 -1.72
C LEU A 128 2.54 -15.74 -1.41
N VAL A 129 3.43 -16.01 -0.46
CA VAL A 129 3.65 -17.30 0.19
C VAL A 129 3.33 -17.16 1.68
N SER A 130 3.57 -15.98 2.27
CA SER A 130 3.31 -15.72 3.68
C SER A 130 2.70 -14.33 3.94
N ILE A 131 1.87 -14.25 4.98
CA ILE A 131 1.33 -13.00 5.52
C ILE A 131 1.37 -13.10 7.04
N GLU A 132 2.01 -12.14 7.70
CA GLU A 132 1.99 -12.05 9.17
C GLU A 132 1.35 -10.73 9.61
N MET A 133 0.38 -10.87 10.52
CA MET A 133 -0.39 -9.77 11.08
C MET A 133 -0.67 -10.06 12.56
N PRO A 134 -0.94 -9.04 13.38
CA PRO A 134 -1.22 -9.23 14.79
C PRO A 134 -2.49 -10.06 15.01
N LEU A 135 -2.45 -10.83 16.09
CA LEU A 135 -3.60 -11.52 16.65
C LEU A 135 -4.32 -10.56 17.61
N TYR A 136 -5.36 -9.87 17.14
CA TYR A 136 -6.24 -9.08 18.00
C TYR A 136 -7.62 -9.73 18.06
N ASN A 137 -8.14 -9.94 19.27
CA ASN A 137 -9.50 -10.48 19.48
C ASN A 137 -10.59 -9.42 19.31
N ASP A 138 -10.31 -8.14 19.64
CA ASP A 138 -11.35 -7.10 19.76
C ASP A 138 -11.35 -6.04 18.66
N LYS A 139 -10.28 -5.95 17.84
CA LYS A 139 -10.20 -4.99 16.74
C LYS A 139 -10.45 -5.67 15.40
N ARG A 140 -11.63 -5.45 14.84
CA ARG A 140 -12.02 -5.98 13.53
C ARG A 140 -11.56 -5.06 12.40
N ALA A 141 -10.83 -5.62 11.44
CA ALA A 141 -10.63 -5.02 10.13
C ALA A 141 -11.79 -5.39 9.19
N ASP A 142 -12.01 -4.62 8.14
CA ASP A 142 -13.16 -4.80 7.26
C ASP A 142 -12.87 -5.81 6.15
N THR A 143 -11.86 -5.55 5.31
CA THR A 143 -11.61 -6.37 4.12
C THR A 143 -10.13 -6.73 3.96
N LEU A 144 -9.85 -8.01 3.79
CA LEU A 144 -8.59 -8.53 3.27
C LEU A 144 -8.82 -9.17 1.91
N ASN A 145 -8.20 -8.65 0.87
CA ASN A 145 -8.19 -9.27 -0.45
C ASN A 145 -6.80 -9.84 -0.76
N VAL A 146 -6.74 -11.16 -0.91
CA VAL A 146 -5.53 -11.94 -1.21
C VAL A 146 -5.75 -12.84 -2.42
N ALA A 147 -6.76 -12.55 -3.25
CA ALA A 147 -7.04 -13.27 -4.47
C ALA A 147 -5.84 -13.33 -5.42
N ASN A 148 -5.75 -14.40 -6.21
CA ASN A 148 -4.71 -14.60 -7.21
C ASN A 148 -3.29 -14.54 -6.61
N ASN A 149 -3.11 -15.24 -5.49
CA ASN A 149 -1.83 -15.56 -4.89
C ASN A 149 -1.69 -17.09 -4.85
N PRO A 150 -1.33 -17.74 -5.97
CA PRO A 150 -1.46 -19.19 -6.14
C PRO A 150 -0.51 -20.00 -5.24
N LYS A 151 0.51 -19.37 -4.66
CA LYS A 151 1.48 -19.99 -3.75
C LYS A 151 1.17 -19.74 -2.26
N LEU A 152 0.12 -18.96 -1.97
CA LEU A 152 -0.28 -18.69 -0.60
C LEU A 152 -1.07 -19.93 -0.13
N GLU A 153 -0.39 -20.83 0.55
CA GLU A 153 -1.02 -22.05 1.07
C GLU A 153 -1.65 -21.80 2.45
N THR A 154 -2.84 -22.36 2.67
CA THR A 154 -3.52 -22.40 3.99
C THR A 154 -3.08 -23.53 4.90
N THR A 155 -2.07 -24.29 4.52
CA THR A 155 -1.66 -25.47 5.29
C THR A 155 -0.94 -25.08 6.60
N GLU A 156 -0.36 -23.88 6.69
CA GLU A 156 0.14 -23.27 7.94
C GLU A 156 -0.89 -22.35 8.64
N ILE A 157 -2.14 -22.33 8.17
CA ILE A 157 -3.18 -21.39 8.65
C ILE A 157 -3.93 -21.91 9.89
N ASN A 158 -3.86 -23.21 10.17
CA ASN A 158 -4.53 -23.82 11.33
C ASN A 158 -3.83 -23.59 12.67
N THR A 159 -2.58 -23.12 12.70
CA THR A 159 -1.85 -22.89 13.95
C THR A 159 -1.87 -21.43 14.43
N ILE A 160 -2.08 -20.42 13.56
CA ILE A 160 -1.91 -19.00 13.95
C ILE A 160 -2.89 -18.00 13.26
N GLY A 161 -4.17 -18.34 13.08
CA GLY A 161 -5.23 -17.31 13.03
C GLY A 161 -5.33 -16.42 11.76
N PHE A 162 -4.95 -16.91 10.59
CA PHE A 162 -5.26 -16.26 9.32
C PHE A 162 -6.78 -16.20 9.04
N PRO A 163 -7.29 -15.09 8.50
CA PRO A 163 -7.34 -13.76 9.08
C PRO A 163 -8.59 -13.66 9.99
N ARG A 164 -8.55 -14.24 11.20
CA ARG A 164 -9.73 -14.26 12.10
C ARG A 164 -10.28 -12.88 12.47
N PHE A 165 -9.49 -11.82 12.28
CA PHE A 165 -9.86 -10.45 12.63
C PHE A 165 -10.46 -9.63 11.47
N TYR A 166 -10.43 -10.11 10.21
CA TYR A 166 -11.08 -9.43 9.08
C TYR A 166 -12.53 -9.89 8.92
N LYS A 167 -13.47 -8.96 8.76
CA LYS A 167 -14.89 -9.28 8.51
C LYS A 167 -15.09 -9.99 7.17
N THR A 168 -14.31 -9.58 6.15
CA THR A 168 -14.42 -10.11 4.80
C THR A 168 -13.04 -10.56 4.30
N LEU A 169 -12.96 -11.81 3.84
CA LEU A 169 -11.80 -12.35 3.14
C LEU A 169 -12.18 -12.62 1.68
N ILE A 170 -11.50 -11.96 0.74
CA ILE A 170 -11.60 -12.23 -0.70
C ILE A 170 -10.40 -13.07 -1.10
N ASN A 171 -10.63 -14.34 -1.43
CA ASN A 171 -9.57 -15.23 -1.89
C ASN A 171 -10.09 -16.32 -2.84
N TYR A 172 -9.70 -16.24 -4.12
CA TYR A 172 -10.07 -17.23 -5.14
C TYR A 172 -9.08 -18.39 -5.28
N SER A 173 -7.90 -18.29 -4.65
CA SER A 173 -6.78 -19.23 -4.81
C SER A 173 -6.60 -20.19 -3.62
N LEU A 174 -7.27 -19.94 -2.50
CA LEU A 174 -7.29 -20.89 -1.40
C LEU A 174 -8.24 -22.03 -1.75
N SER A 175 -7.63 -23.13 -2.17
CA SER A 175 -8.24 -24.43 -2.13
C SER A 175 -8.70 -24.70 -0.69
N THR A 176 -9.99 -24.55 -0.41
CA THR A 176 -10.63 -25.17 0.76
C THR A 176 -10.70 -26.69 0.52
N LYS A 177 -9.56 -27.32 0.30
CA LYS A 177 -9.47 -28.78 0.37
C LYS A 177 -9.41 -29.11 1.85
N ASN A 178 -10.61 -29.26 2.41
CA ASN A 178 -10.83 -30.01 3.63
C ASN A 178 -10.37 -31.45 3.42
#